data_AF-A0A7X9C914-F1
#
_entry.id   AF-A0A7X9C914-F1
#
_cell.length_a   1.000
_cell.length_b   1.000
_cell.length_c   1.000
_cell.angle_alpha   90.00
_cell.angle_beta   90.00
_cell.angle_gamma   90.00
#
_symmetry.space_group_name_H-M   'P 1'
#
loop_
_entity.id
_entity.type
_entity.pdbx_description
1 polymer ?
#
loop_
_entity_poly.entity_id
_entity_poly.type
_entity_poly.pdbx_seq_one_letter_code
_entity_poly.pdbx_strand_id
1 'polypeptide(L)'
;MWRDPVSQTPPPPRSPMERQGALIQDLVRVLLSSLDLPDSWARVGAAFIPHGEGWAGRLVITDRDGTPGGGDTAFAADSRITLLLDALQQAAAEQRQAFLSFQLEAVRSAEDPERIRLETDMNYDRDPGSFGDLGGVDAAYARRLAAQVGKDQLPGWVQELLGA
;
A
#
# COMPACT_ATOMS: atom_id res chain seq x y z
N MET A 1 -33.56 22.42 38.74
CA MET A 1 -32.21 21.93 38.39
C MET A 1 -32.26 21.64 36.88
N TRP A 2 -31.89 22.62 36.05
CA TRP A 2 -31.93 22.53 34.60
C TRP A 2 -30.69 21.72 34.15
N ARG A 3 -30.87 20.69 33.32
CA ARG A 3 -29.75 19.99 32.67
C ARG A 3 -29.48 20.74 31.37
N ASP A 4 -28.28 21.30 31.22
CA ASP A 4 -27.82 21.83 29.94
C ASP A 4 -27.73 20.69 28.92
N PRO A 5 -28.25 20.87 27.69
CA PRO A 5 -27.98 19.93 26.61
C PRO A 5 -26.49 20.06 26.25
N VAL A 6 -25.78 18.94 26.30
CA VAL A 6 -24.39 18.85 25.80
C VAL A 6 -24.45 19.18 24.30
N SER A 7 -24.13 20.42 23.94
CA SER A 7 -23.80 20.79 22.57
C SER A 7 -22.59 19.95 22.19
N GLN A 8 -22.83 18.83 21.52
CA GLN A 8 -21.77 18.05 20.90
C GLN A 8 -21.23 18.87 19.74
N THR A 9 -20.25 19.71 20.02
CA THR A 9 -19.45 20.33 18.97
C THR A 9 -18.88 19.19 18.12
N PRO A 10 -19.08 19.18 16.79
CA PRO A 10 -18.48 18.18 15.93
C PRO A 10 -16.97 18.12 16.19
N PRO A 11 -16.36 16.93 16.20
CA PRO A 11 -14.90 16.85 16.33
C PRO A 11 -14.27 17.73 15.24
N PRO A 12 -13.19 18.47 15.56
CA PRO A 12 -12.53 19.30 14.57
C PRO A 12 -12.13 18.44 13.36
N PRO A 13 -12.14 19.00 12.14
CA PRO A 13 -11.71 18.26 10.96
C PRO A 13 -10.29 17.77 11.19
N ARG A 14 -10.05 16.47 10.96
CA ARG A 14 -8.72 15.87 11.05
C ARG A 14 -7.75 16.67 10.18
N SER A 15 -6.58 16.97 10.73
CA SER A 15 -5.49 17.52 9.95
C SER A 15 -5.13 16.57 8.78
N PRO A 16 -4.55 17.07 7.68
CA PRO A 16 -4.12 16.20 6.57
C PRO A 16 -3.23 15.04 7.02
N MET A 17 -2.35 15.29 8.01
CA MET A 17 -1.46 14.28 8.58
C MET A 17 -2.21 13.20 9.38
N GLU A 18 -3.20 13.58 10.20
CA GLU A 18 -4.07 12.60 10.90
C GLU A 18 -4.93 11.79 9.93
N ARG A 19 -5.37 12.41 8.83
CA ARG A 19 -6.10 11.71 7.76
C ARG A 19 -5.20 10.69 7.07
N GLN A 20 -3.97 11.06 6.73
CA GLN A 20 -2.97 10.16 6.15
C GLN A 20 -2.71 8.96 7.08
N GLY A 21 -2.49 9.21 8.38
CA GLY A 21 -2.28 8.13 9.36
C GLY A 21 -3.47 7.17 9.45
N ALA A 22 -4.70 7.68 9.42
CA ALA A 22 -5.90 6.84 9.42
C ALA A 22 -6.05 6.01 8.14
N LEU A 23 -5.76 6.59 6.97
CA LEU A 23 -5.80 5.90 5.69
C LEU A 23 -4.78 4.75 5.62
N ILE A 24 -3.58 4.96 6.15
CA ILE A 24 -2.56 3.90 6.26
C ILE A 24 -3.06 2.75 7.14
N GLN A 25 -3.66 3.04 8.29
CA GLN A 25 -4.20 2.00 9.18
C GLN A 25 -5.33 1.21 8.53
N ASP A 26 -6.23 1.89 7.82
CA ASP A 26 -7.33 1.25 7.10
C ASP A 26 -6.81 0.39 5.94
N LEU A 27 -5.82 0.88 5.19
CA LEU A 27 -5.16 0.15 4.10
C LEU A 27 -4.53 -1.15 4.62
N VAL A 28 -3.77 -1.06 5.70
CA VAL A 28 -3.14 -2.23 6.33
C VAL A 28 -4.19 -3.24 6.78
N ARG A 29 -5.24 -2.78 7.46
CA ARG A 29 -6.30 -3.65 7.94
C ARG A 29 -6.97 -4.40 6.79
N VAL A 30 -7.34 -3.68 5.73
CA VAL A 30 -7.95 -4.27 4.55
C VAL A 30 -7.00 -5.25 3.88
N LEU A 31 -5.73 -4.88 3.69
CA LEU A 31 -4.73 -5.75 3.09
C LEU A 31 -4.54 -7.04 3.89
N LEU A 32 -4.27 -6.95 5.19
CA LEU A 32 -4.04 -8.15 6.01
C LEU A 32 -5.28 -9.05 6.09
N SER A 33 -6.49 -8.47 6.01
CA SER A 33 -7.74 -9.26 5.99
C SER A 33 -8.07 -9.89 4.63
N SER A 34 -7.48 -9.38 3.54
CA SER A 34 -7.71 -9.91 2.19
C SER A 34 -6.70 -10.97 1.76
N LEU A 35 -5.60 -11.09 2.49
CA LEU A 35 -4.57 -12.09 2.26
C LEU A 35 -4.90 -13.39 3.00
N ASP A 36 -4.65 -14.52 2.33
CA ASP A 36 -4.66 -15.84 2.96
C ASP A 36 -3.33 -16.02 3.73
N LEU A 37 -3.30 -15.46 4.94
CA LEU A 37 -2.10 -15.45 5.78
C LEU A 37 -2.03 -16.73 6.62
N PRO A 38 -0.90 -17.47 6.61
CA PRO A 38 -0.73 -18.60 7.51
C PRO A 38 -0.72 -18.10 8.96
N ASP A 39 -1.25 -18.87 9.90
CA ASP A 39 -1.28 -18.48 11.33
C ASP A 39 0.09 -18.05 11.86
N SER A 40 1.15 -18.64 11.31
CA SER A 40 2.55 -18.43 11.66
C SER A 40 3.22 -17.23 10.97
N TRP A 41 2.52 -16.46 10.13
CA TRP A 41 3.12 -15.32 9.44
C TRP A 41 3.84 -14.35 10.40
N ALA A 42 5.00 -13.85 9.97
CA ALA A 42 5.86 -12.94 10.73
C ALA A 42 5.92 -11.55 10.11
N ARG A 43 5.99 -11.47 8.78
CA ARG A 43 6.11 -10.22 8.03
C ARG A 43 5.23 -10.26 6.78
N VAL A 44 4.60 -9.13 6.47
CA VAL A 44 3.96 -8.85 5.19
C VAL A 44 4.54 -7.57 4.65
N GLY A 45 5.25 -7.64 3.52
CA GLY A 45 5.70 -6.47 2.78
C GLY A 45 4.89 -6.30 1.51
N ALA A 46 4.57 -5.05 1.18
CA ALA A 46 3.81 -4.69 0.00
C ALA A 46 4.37 -3.43 -0.66
N ALA A 47 4.48 -3.45 -1.98
CA ALA A 47 4.86 -2.29 -2.77
C ALA A 47 3.84 -2.05 -3.88
N PHE A 48 3.35 -0.82 -4.01
CA PHE A 48 2.27 -0.45 -4.91
C PHE A 48 2.70 0.63 -5.90
N ILE A 49 2.30 0.47 -7.16
CA ILE A 49 2.42 1.49 -8.21
C ILE A 49 1.06 1.70 -8.88
N PRO A 50 0.72 2.93 -9.29
CA PRO A 50 -0.48 3.16 -10.10
C PRO A 50 -0.43 2.37 -11.42
N HIS A 51 -1.56 1.89 -11.93
CA HIS A 51 -1.69 1.42 -13.32
C HIS A 51 -3.14 1.64 -13.80
N GLY A 52 -3.33 2.22 -14.99
CA GLY A 52 -4.66 2.56 -15.48
C GLY A 52 -5.48 3.34 -14.44
N GLU A 53 -6.66 2.82 -14.10
CA GLU A 53 -7.53 3.34 -13.03
C GLU A 53 -7.34 2.61 -11.67
N GLY A 54 -6.32 1.75 -11.56
CA GLY A 54 -6.06 0.89 -10.41
C GLY A 54 -4.63 0.94 -9.88
N TRP A 55 -4.28 -0.07 -9.07
CA TRP A 55 -2.95 -0.21 -8.46
C TRP A 55 -2.38 -1.63 -8.63
N ALA A 56 -1.09 -1.71 -8.98
CA ALA A 56 -0.38 -2.96 -9.12
C ALA A 56 0.47 -3.11 -7.86
N GLY A 57 0.37 -4.27 -7.23
CA GLY A 57 1.05 -4.57 -5.98
C GLY A 57 2.00 -5.74 -6.15
N ARG A 58 3.18 -5.65 -5.53
CA ARG A 58 3.95 -6.83 -5.14
C ARG A 58 3.71 -7.11 -3.67
N LEU A 59 3.47 -8.37 -3.33
CA LEU A 59 3.26 -8.85 -1.98
C LEU A 59 4.31 -9.91 -1.66
N VAL A 60 4.94 -9.78 -0.49
CA VAL A 60 5.81 -10.81 0.08
C VAL A 60 5.33 -11.10 1.49
N ILE A 61 5.02 -12.36 1.75
CA ILE A 61 4.61 -12.86 3.05
C ILE A 61 5.75 -13.74 3.54
N THR A 62 6.32 -13.43 4.70
CA THR A 62 7.38 -14.24 5.32
C THR A 62 6.81 -14.90 6.56
N ASP A 63 6.87 -16.22 6.60
CA ASP A 63 6.55 -17.01 7.77
C ASP A 63 7.67 -16.91 8.83
N ARG A 64 7.40 -17.27 10.08
CA ARG A 64 8.38 -17.31 11.19
C ARG A 64 9.57 -18.22 10.92
N ASP A 65 9.41 -19.24 10.09
CA ASP A 65 10.52 -20.10 9.66
C ASP A 65 11.38 -19.47 8.54
N GLY A 66 11.01 -18.26 8.10
CA GLY A 66 11.69 -17.52 7.04
C GLY A 66 11.21 -17.86 5.63
N THR A 67 10.24 -18.77 5.47
CA THR A 67 9.71 -19.16 4.16
C THR A 67 9.00 -17.97 3.51
N PRO A 68 9.45 -17.52 2.31
CA PRO A 68 8.76 -16.47 1.59
C PRO A 68 7.63 -17.05 0.74
N GLY A 69 6.51 -16.34 0.70
CA GLY A 69 5.41 -16.51 -0.23
C GLY A 69 4.95 -15.16 -0.79
N GLY A 70 3.90 -15.18 -1.60
CA GLY A 70 3.32 -13.98 -2.21
C GLY A 70 3.49 -13.93 -3.73
N GLY A 71 3.38 -12.74 -4.31
CA GLY A 71 3.41 -12.54 -5.75
C GLY A 71 3.03 -11.13 -6.20
N ASP A 72 3.00 -10.96 -7.52
CA ASP A 72 2.56 -9.73 -8.19
C ASP A 72 1.04 -9.83 -8.46
N THR A 73 0.29 -8.77 -8.15
CA THR A 73 -1.17 -8.69 -8.31
C THR A 73 -1.61 -7.31 -8.80
N ALA A 74 -2.82 -7.22 -9.34
CA ALA A 74 -3.46 -5.97 -9.74
C ALA A 74 -4.77 -5.77 -8.98
N PHE A 75 -5.04 -4.54 -8.59
CA PHE A 75 -6.22 -4.13 -7.84
C PHE A 75 -7.12 -3.28 -8.75
N ALA A 76 -8.35 -3.76 -8.97
CA ALA A 76 -9.33 -3.06 -9.79
C ALA A 76 -9.70 -1.68 -9.22
N ALA A 77 -10.20 -0.79 -10.07
CA ALA A 77 -10.55 0.59 -9.72
C ALA A 77 -11.55 0.70 -8.55
N ASP A 78 -12.48 -0.24 -8.46
CA ASP A 78 -13.51 -0.30 -7.43
C ASP A 78 -13.07 -1.08 -6.17
N SER A 79 -11.87 -1.64 -6.17
CA SER A 79 -11.36 -2.38 -5.02
C SER A 79 -11.11 -1.46 -3.83
N ARG A 80 -11.36 -1.97 -2.62
CA ARG A 80 -11.16 -1.19 -1.39
C ARG A 80 -9.69 -0.75 -1.23
N ILE A 81 -8.74 -1.55 -1.69
CA ILE A 81 -7.30 -1.24 -1.66
C ILE A 81 -7.01 -0.04 -2.58
N THR A 82 -7.51 -0.05 -3.82
CA THR A 82 -7.37 1.08 -4.76
C THR A 82 -7.95 2.37 -4.18
N LEU A 83 -9.19 2.33 -3.69
CA LEU A 83 -9.84 3.51 -3.12
C LEU A 83 -9.06 4.12 -1.94
N LEU A 84 -8.40 3.28 -1.12
CA LEU A 84 -7.58 3.73 -0.01
C LEU A 84 -6.24 4.31 -0.47
N LEU A 85 -5.60 3.69 -1.47
CA LEU A 85 -4.37 4.21 -2.07
C LEU A 85 -4.60 5.55 -2.78
N ASP A 86 -5.70 5.70 -3.51
CA ASP A 86 -6.07 6.97 -4.16
C ASP A 86 -6.34 8.07 -3.13
N ALA A 87 -7.11 7.76 -2.09
CA ALA A 87 -7.35 8.70 -0.99
C ALA A 87 -6.04 9.08 -0.27
N LEU A 88 -5.11 8.14 -0.12
CA LEU A 88 -3.80 8.37 0.47
C LEU A 88 -2.93 9.27 -0.42
N GLN A 89 -2.94 9.03 -1.73
CA GLN A 89 -2.22 9.84 -2.72
C GLN A 89 -2.77 11.27 -2.77
N GLN A 90 -4.09 11.42 -2.72
CA GLN A 90 -4.76 12.71 -2.61
C GLN A 90 -4.40 13.43 -1.31
N ALA A 91 -4.40 12.74 -0.17
CA ALA A 91 -4.00 13.33 1.11
C ALA A 91 -2.52 13.76 1.14
N ALA A 92 -1.62 13.05 0.44
CA ALA A 92 -0.23 13.46 0.25
C ALA A 92 -0.11 14.68 -0.66
N ALA A 93 -0.90 14.73 -1.74
CA ALA A 93 -0.97 15.87 -2.65
C ALA A 93 -1.46 17.16 -1.96
N GLU A 94 -2.46 17.05 -1.08
CA GLU A 94 -2.96 18.17 -0.27
C GLU A 94 -1.90 18.73 0.69
N GLN A 95 -0.93 17.91 1.13
CA GLN A 95 0.15 18.34 2.00
C GLN A 95 1.34 18.92 1.24
N ARG A 96 1.73 18.30 0.13
CA ARG A 96 2.87 18.73 -0.67
C ARG A 96 2.79 18.32 -2.14
N GLN A 97 2.68 17.02 -2.40
CA GLN A 97 2.64 16.45 -3.75
C GLN A 97 2.18 14.98 -3.69
N ALA A 98 1.61 14.48 -4.78
CA ALA A 98 1.26 13.07 -4.91
C ALA A 98 2.52 12.19 -4.96
N PHE A 99 2.52 11.07 -4.22
CA PHE A 99 3.57 10.04 -4.37
C PHE A 99 3.32 9.21 -5.63
N LEU A 100 4.39 8.65 -6.19
CA LEU A 100 4.35 7.80 -7.39
C LEU A 100 4.37 6.31 -7.05
N SER A 101 4.82 5.93 -5.86
CA SER A 101 4.68 4.57 -5.34
C SER A 101 4.61 4.56 -3.82
N PHE A 102 4.02 3.51 -3.26
CA PHE A 102 3.84 3.35 -1.83
C PHE A 102 4.38 2.00 -1.38
N GLN A 103 5.15 1.98 -0.30
CA GLN A 103 5.61 0.76 0.36
C GLN A 103 4.99 0.66 1.75
N LEU A 104 4.73 -0.57 2.14
CA LEU A 104 4.21 -0.95 3.43
C LEU A 104 4.93 -2.19 3.91
N GLU A 105 5.30 -2.19 5.18
CA GLU A 105 5.71 -3.39 5.90
C GLU A 105 4.90 -3.52 7.19
N ALA A 106 4.28 -4.68 7.37
CA ALA A 106 3.66 -5.10 8.61
C ALA A 106 4.47 -6.23 9.24
N VAL A 107 4.96 -6.02 10.46
CA VAL A 107 5.72 -7.02 11.22
C VAL A 107 4.96 -7.38 12.48
N ARG A 108 4.66 -8.66 12.64
CA ARG A 108 4.06 -9.19 13.86
C ARG A 108 5.14 -9.36 14.93
N SER A 109 4.86 -8.92 16.15
CA SER A 109 5.81 -9.10 17.25
C SER A 109 5.95 -10.59 17.61
N ALA A 110 7.19 -11.02 17.88
CA ALA A 110 7.47 -12.36 18.38
C ALA A 110 7.01 -12.54 19.84
N GLU A 111 7.05 -11.47 20.64
CA GLU A 111 6.69 -11.48 22.06
C GLU A 111 5.18 -11.31 22.29
N ASP A 112 4.49 -10.60 21.40
CA ASP A 112 3.05 -10.32 21.47
C ASP A 112 2.42 -10.40 20.06
N PRO A 113 1.95 -11.57 19.62
CA PRO A 113 1.45 -11.80 18.26
C PRO A 113 0.25 -10.94 17.83
N GLU A 114 -0.45 -10.31 18.78
CA GLU A 114 -1.54 -9.37 18.49
C GLU A 114 -1.01 -7.97 18.12
N ARG A 115 0.25 -7.67 18.42
CA ARG A 115 0.89 -6.40 18.07
C ARG A 115 1.53 -6.48 16.69
N ILE A 116 1.09 -5.56 15.83
CA ILE A 116 1.65 -5.36 14.50
C ILE A 116 2.34 -4.00 14.47
N ARG A 117 3.63 -4.02 14.17
CA ARG A 117 4.43 -2.83 13.87
C ARG A 117 4.30 -2.52 12.39
N LEU A 118 4.13 -1.25 12.05
CA LEU A 118 3.96 -0.79 10.68
C LEU A 118 5.09 0.16 10.30
N GLU A 119 5.68 -0.09 9.15
CA GLU A 119 6.54 0.85 8.44
C GLU A 119 5.93 1.16 7.08
N THR A 120 6.07 2.41 6.64
CA THR A 120 5.57 2.84 5.34
C THR A 120 6.52 3.82 4.71
N ASP A 121 6.63 3.77 3.39
CA ASP A 121 7.41 4.72 2.61
C ASP A 121 6.61 5.24 1.42
N MET A 122 6.71 6.54 1.16
CA MET A 122 6.09 7.22 0.03
C MET A 122 7.19 7.72 -0.87
N ASN A 123 7.33 7.11 -2.04
CA ASN A 123 8.32 7.54 -3.02
C ASN A 123 7.71 8.50 -4.03
N TYR A 124 8.44 9.57 -4.33
CA TYR A 124 8.02 10.66 -5.20
C TYR A 124 8.82 10.71 -6.51
N ASP A 125 9.86 9.88 -6.64
CA ASP A 125 10.66 9.78 -7.85
C ASP A 125 10.01 8.83 -8.86
N ARG A 126 10.20 9.12 -10.15
CA ARG A 126 9.62 8.32 -11.24
C ARG A 126 10.15 6.89 -11.25
N ASP A 127 11.42 6.71 -10.88
CA ASP A 127 12.02 5.41 -10.66
C ASP A 127 12.10 5.17 -9.14
N PRO A 128 11.23 4.34 -8.56
CA PRO A 128 11.34 3.96 -7.16
C PRO A 128 12.57 3.09 -6.87
N GLY A 129 13.28 2.63 -7.90
CA GLY A 129 14.42 1.75 -7.80
C GLY A 129 14.03 0.39 -7.22
N SER A 130 14.63 0.06 -6.07
CA SER A 130 14.37 -1.16 -5.33
C SER A 130 13.49 -0.89 -4.12
N PHE A 131 12.44 -1.70 -3.96
CA PHE A 131 11.63 -1.75 -2.74
C PHE A 131 12.29 -2.61 -1.65
N GLY A 132 13.62 -2.54 -1.53
CA GLY A 132 14.42 -3.37 -0.62
C GLY A 132 14.23 -4.87 -0.87
N ASP A 133 13.85 -5.60 0.17
CA ASP A 133 13.62 -7.06 0.13
C ASP A 133 12.45 -7.47 -0.79
N LEU A 134 11.58 -6.52 -1.17
CA LEU A 134 10.50 -6.76 -2.13
C LEU A 134 11.03 -6.76 -3.58
N GLY A 135 12.30 -6.43 -3.81
CA GLY A 135 12.90 -6.33 -5.14
C GLY A 135 12.54 -5.03 -5.86
N GLY A 136 13.06 -4.85 -7.07
CA GLY A 136 12.85 -3.62 -7.85
C GLY A 136 11.75 -3.70 -8.90
N VAL A 137 11.42 -2.54 -9.46
CA VAL A 137 10.66 -2.42 -10.71
C VAL A 137 11.64 -2.54 -11.87
N ASP A 138 12.03 -3.78 -12.20
CA ASP A 138 12.92 -4.09 -13.31
C ASP A 138 12.15 -4.54 -14.57
N ALA A 139 12.87 -4.78 -15.68
CA ALA A 139 12.26 -5.24 -16.93
C ALA A 139 11.54 -6.59 -16.78
N ALA A 140 11.99 -7.47 -15.87
CA ALA A 140 11.33 -8.76 -15.65
C ALA A 140 9.98 -8.58 -14.94
N TYR A 141 9.93 -7.72 -13.93
CA TYR A 141 8.68 -7.31 -13.29
C TYR A 141 7.75 -6.60 -14.27
N ALA A 142 8.26 -5.62 -15.02
CA ALA A 142 7.47 -4.90 -16.01
C ALA A 142 6.84 -5.88 -17.03
N ARG A 143 7.58 -6.89 -17.49
CA ARG A 143 7.05 -7.94 -18.39
C ARG A 143 5.97 -8.79 -17.74
N ARG A 144 6.16 -9.22 -16.49
CA ARG A 144 5.13 -9.98 -15.74
C ARG A 144 3.86 -9.17 -15.57
N LEU A 145 4.01 -7.91 -15.16
CA LEU A 145 2.88 -7.02 -14.96
C LEU A 145 2.18 -6.71 -16.29
N ALA A 146 2.91 -6.43 -17.36
CA ALA A 146 2.36 -6.25 -18.71
C ALA A 146 1.57 -7.48 -19.19
N ALA A 147 2.02 -8.69 -18.87
CA ALA A 147 1.32 -9.93 -19.21
C ALA A 147 0.01 -10.09 -18.43
N GLN A 148 -0.09 -9.54 -17.22
CA GLN A 148 -1.30 -9.58 -16.39
C GLN A 148 -2.33 -8.50 -16.77
N VAL A 149 -1.88 -7.25 -16.96
CA VAL A 149 -2.79 -6.10 -17.10
C VAL A 149 -2.80 -5.45 -18.49
N GLY A 150 -1.90 -5.89 -19.38
CA GLY A 150 -1.67 -5.27 -20.69
C GLY A 150 -0.66 -4.12 -20.60
N LYS A 151 0.24 -4.05 -21.59
CA LYS A 151 1.31 -3.05 -21.66
C LYS A 151 0.80 -1.60 -21.60
N ASP A 152 -0.29 -1.31 -22.30
CA ASP A 152 -0.81 0.06 -22.46
C ASP A 152 -1.40 0.64 -21.16
N GLN A 153 -1.65 -0.21 -20.15
CA GLN A 153 -2.18 0.21 -18.85
C GLN A 153 -1.08 0.56 -17.83
N LEU A 154 0.18 0.29 -18.14
CA LEU A 154 1.30 0.58 -17.24
C LEU A 154 1.64 2.08 -17.26
N PRO A 155 2.19 2.64 -16.16
CA PRO A 155 2.78 3.98 -16.21
C PRO A 155 3.85 4.06 -17.30
N GLY A 156 3.97 5.21 -17.97
CA GLY A 156 4.91 5.38 -19.09
C GLY A 156 6.35 4.98 -18.74
N TRP A 157 6.82 5.33 -17.54
CA TRP A 157 8.17 4.96 -17.08
C TRP A 157 8.36 3.44 -16.90
N VAL A 158 7.30 2.68 -16.56
CA VAL A 158 7.34 1.20 -16.52
C VAL A 158 7.28 0.63 -17.93
N GLN A 159 6.55 1.27 -18.85
CA GLN A 159 6.53 0.87 -20.25
C GLN A 159 7.90 1.04 -20.92
N GLU A 160 8.67 2.06 -20.52
CA GLU A 160 10.05 2.27 -20.99
C GLU A 160 10.95 1.06 -20.69
N LEU A 161 10.76 0.40 -19.55
CA LEU A 161 11.49 -0.83 -19.17
C LEU A 161 11.20 -2.03 -20.08
N LEU A 162 10.10 -2.00 -20.84
CA LEU A 162 9.74 -3.05 -21.80
C LEU A 162 10.38 -2.85 -23.18
N GLY A 163 10.90 -1.65 -23.45
CA GLY A 163 11.60 -1.31 -24.70
C GLY A 163 13.13 -1.40 -24.60
N ALA A 164 13.64 -1.67 -23.40
CA ALA A 164 15.07 -1.88 -23.11
C ALA A 164 15.49 -3.35 -23.30
#